data_AF-A0A8S9WCW9-F1
#
_entry.id   AF-A0A8S9WCW9-F1
#
_cell.length_a   1.000
_cell.length_b   1.000
_cell.length_c   1.000
_cell.angle_alpha   90.00
_cell.angle_beta   90.00
_cell.angle_gamma   90.00
#
_symmetry.space_group_name_H-M   'P 1'
#
loop_
_entity.id
_entity.type
_entity.pdbx_description
1 polymer ?
#
loop_
_entity_poly.entity_id
_entity_poly.type
_entity_poly.pdbx_seq_one_letter_code
_entity_poly.pdbx_strand_id
1 'polypeptide(L)'
;MHTTPIYQTSTFVFDNAQQGAARFAGEEEGYIYARVPPNTPTHAVFVKKIAALEGGETGQTFSSGMAAITADALSQQEQAYIWIILPNSNQVRH
;
A
#
# COMPACT_ATOMS: atom_id res chain seq x y z
N MET A 1 -2.82 -29.20 -8.62
CA MET A 1 -1.85 -28.09 -8.80
C MET A 1 -2.63 -26.79 -8.74
N HIS A 2 -2.51 -26.00 -7.66
CA HIS A 2 -3.06 -24.65 -7.60
C HIS A 2 -1.89 -23.67 -7.47
N THR A 3 -1.74 -22.76 -8.43
CA THR A 3 -0.72 -21.71 -8.42
C THR A 3 -1.40 -20.37 -8.54
N THR A 4 -0.91 -19.37 -7.81
CA THR A 4 -1.37 -17.99 -7.95
C THR A 4 -0.98 -17.47 -9.34
N PRO A 5 -1.90 -16.86 -10.12
CA PRO A 5 -1.57 -16.25 -11.40
C PRO A 5 -0.58 -15.08 -11.25
N ILE A 6 0.23 -14.85 -12.28
CA ILE A 6 1.13 -13.69 -12.35
C ILE A 6 0.38 -12.55 -13.05
N TYR A 7 0.04 -11.50 -12.30
CA TYR A 7 -0.53 -10.27 -12.84
C TYR A 7 0.57 -9.34 -13.38
N GLN A 8 1.04 -9.63 -14.59
CA GLN A 8 2.03 -8.81 -15.31
C GLN A 8 1.33 -7.69 -16.10
N THR A 9 0.67 -6.79 -15.37
CA THR A 9 0.02 -5.60 -15.93
C THR A 9 0.46 -4.35 -15.19
N SER A 10 0.45 -3.21 -15.89
CA SER A 10 0.70 -1.90 -15.30
C SER A 10 -0.58 -1.23 -14.80
N THR A 11 -1.74 -1.50 -15.42
CA THR A 11 -3.01 -0.81 -15.14
C THR A 11 -4.16 -1.78 -14.97
N PHE A 12 -5.20 -1.32 -14.28
CA PHE A 12 -6.46 -2.02 -14.10
C PHE A 12 -7.60 -1.19 -14.71
N VAL A 13 -8.58 -1.87 -15.29
CA VAL A 13 -9.76 -1.22 -15.90
C VAL A 13 -10.82 -0.97 -14.83
N PHE A 14 -11.57 0.12 -14.99
CA PHE A 14 -12.75 0.42 -14.19
C PHE A 14 -14.01 0.20 -15.03
N ASP A 15 -15.08 -0.24 -14.38
CA ASP A 15 -16.38 -0.46 -15.04
C ASP A 15 -17.05 0.86 -15.44
N ASN A 16 -16.79 1.94 -14.68
CA ASN A 16 -17.27 3.29 -14.96
C ASN A 16 -16.40 4.35 -14.27
N ALA A 17 -16.64 5.63 -14.59
CA ALA A 17 -15.88 6.74 -14.03
C ALA A 17 -16.08 6.91 -12.51
N GLN A 18 -17.28 6.60 -12.00
CA GLN A 18 -17.62 6.69 -10.59
C GLN A 18 -16.82 5.68 -9.75
N GLN A 19 -16.67 4.44 -10.25
CA GLN A 19 -15.83 3.42 -9.62
C GLN A 19 -14.37 3.84 -9.57
N GLY A 20 -13.86 4.41 -10.66
CA GLY A 20 -12.51 4.99 -10.68
C GLY A 20 -12.34 6.04 -9.58
N ALA A 21 -13.24 7.02 -9.52
CA ALA A 21 -13.21 8.07 -8.51
C ALA A 21 -13.28 7.53 -7.07
N ALA A 22 -14.19 6.59 -6.80
CA ALA A 22 -14.36 5.97 -5.48
C ALA A 22 -13.07 5.23 -5.03
N ARG A 23 -12.40 4.50 -5.93
CA ARG A 23 -11.13 3.83 -5.62
C ARG A 23 -9.99 4.81 -5.35
N PHE A 24 -9.89 5.89 -6.13
CA PHE A 24 -8.89 6.94 -5.87
C PHE A 24 -9.14 7.69 -4.56
N ALA A 25 -10.40 7.82 -4.14
CA ALA A 25 -10.79 8.42 -2.86
C ALA A 25 -10.62 7.47 -1.66
N GLY A 26 -10.37 6.17 -1.90
CA GLY A 26 -10.29 5.15 -0.85
C GLY A 26 -11.66 4.70 -0.33
N GLU A 27 -12.75 5.06 -1.01
CA GLU A 27 -14.12 4.67 -0.65
C GLU A 27 -14.48 3.26 -1.14
N GLU A 28 -13.79 2.77 -2.17
CA GLU A 28 -13.91 1.41 -2.69
C GLU A 28 -12.53 0.74 -2.75
N GLU A 29 -12.44 -0.51 -2.26
CA GLU A 29 -11.22 -1.30 -2.43
C GLU A 29 -11.03 -1.74 -3.88
N GLY A 30 -9.79 -1.69 -4.37
CA GLY A 30 -9.47 -2.22 -5.68
C GLY A 30 -8.07 -1.83 -6.15
N TYR A 31 -7.66 -2.45 -7.25
CA TYR A 31 -6.40 -2.12 -7.90
C TYR A 31 -6.62 -0.99 -8.91
N ILE A 32 -5.70 -0.04 -8.91
CA ILE A 32 -5.74 1.14 -9.78
C ILE A 32 -4.59 1.05 -10.78
N TYR A 33 -3.37 1.01 -10.26
CA TYR A 33 -2.14 1.03 -11.04
C TYR A 33 -1.03 0.29 -10.30
N ALA A 34 -0.18 -0.44 -11.02
CA ALA A 34 0.82 -1.35 -10.45
C ALA A 34 1.83 -0.71 -9.49
N ARG A 35 1.97 0.62 -9.49
CA ARG A 35 2.86 1.37 -8.59
C ARG A 35 2.19 1.79 -7.28
N VAL A 36 0.87 1.89 -7.24
CA VAL A 36 0.11 2.37 -6.07
C VAL A 36 -0.21 1.16 -5.19
N PRO A 37 0.08 1.19 -3.87
CA PRO A 37 -0.32 0.14 -2.93
C PRO A 37 -1.80 -0.23 -3.07
N PRO A 38 -2.19 -1.52 -3.07
CA PRO A 38 -1.37 -2.73 -2.87
C PRO A 38 -0.65 -3.27 -4.15
N ASN A 39 -0.41 -2.42 -5.15
CA ASN A 39 0.30 -2.66 -6.41
C ASN A 39 -0.46 -3.57 -7.37
N THR A 40 -0.40 -4.88 -7.16
CA THR A 40 -1.08 -5.87 -8.00
C THR A 40 -1.54 -7.05 -7.14
N PRO A 41 -2.49 -7.88 -7.63
CA PRO A 41 -2.92 -9.06 -6.88
C PRO A 41 -1.78 -10.04 -6.57
N THR A 42 -0.75 -10.12 -7.43
CA THR A 42 0.47 -10.90 -7.16
C THR A 42 1.18 -10.41 -5.90
N HIS A 43 1.36 -9.09 -5.78
CA HIS A 43 2.02 -8.48 -4.62
C HIS A 43 1.17 -8.62 -3.35
N ALA A 44 -0.15 -8.46 -3.45
CA ALA A 44 -1.05 -8.61 -2.31
C ALA A 44 -0.97 -10.02 -1.69
N VAL A 45 -0.91 -11.07 -2.53
CA VAL A 45 -0.73 -12.45 -2.05
C VAL A 45 0.63 -12.64 -1.39
N PHE A 46 1.69 -12.03 -1.93
CA PHE A 46 3.02 -12.06 -1.33
C PHE A 46 3.04 -11.38 0.05
N VAL A 47 2.54 -10.14 0.14
CA VAL A 47 2.45 -9.37 1.39
C VAL A 47 1.68 -10.14 2.45
N LYS A 48 0.51 -10.69 2.10
CA LYS A 48 -0.32 -11.46 3.05
C LYS A 48 0.45 -12.66 3.62
N LYS A 49 1.26 -13.34 2.82
CA LYS A 49 2.08 -14.47 3.27
C LYS A 49 3.21 -14.01 4.18
N ILE A 50 3.93 -12.96 3.82
CA ILE A 50 5.02 -12.43 4.63
C ILE A 50 4.51 -11.88 5.96
N ALA A 51 3.43 -11.10 5.96
CA ALA A 51 2.82 -10.56 7.19
C ALA A 51 2.40 -11.68 8.14
N ALA A 52 1.79 -12.76 7.62
CA ALA A 52 1.45 -13.93 8.42
C ALA A 52 2.66 -14.67 9.00
N LEU A 53 3.81 -14.67 8.31
CA LEU A 53 5.06 -15.29 8.79
C LEU A 53 5.74 -14.45 9.87
N GLU A 54 5.73 -13.13 9.72
CA GLU A 54 6.34 -12.19 10.68
C GLU A 54 5.41 -11.87 11.86
N GLY A 55 4.16 -12.32 11.84
CA GLY A 55 3.14 -11.95 12.83
C GLY A 55 2.71 -10.47 12.75
N GLY A 56 2.94 -9.83 11.61
CA GLY A 56 2.56 -8.44 11.35
C GLY A 56 1.12 -8.31 10.84
N GLU A 57 0.52 -7.13 11.04
CA GLU A 57 -0.84 -6.82 10.57
C GLU A 57 -0.90 -6.63 9.04
N THR A 58 0.11 -5.96 8.47
CA THR A 58 0.20 -5.63 7.05
C THR A 58 1.65 -5.53 6.60
N GLY A 59 1.87 -5.31 5.31
CA GLY A 59 3.19 -5.07 4.74
C GLY A 59 3.11 -4.41 3.37
N GLN A 60 4.27 -4.07 2.83
CA GLN A 60 4.38 -3.42 1.52
C GLN A 60 5.53 -4.03 0.73
N THR A 61 5.33 -4.23 -0.57
CA THR A 61 6.41 -4.69 -1.48
C THR A 61 7.10 -3.50 -2.11
N PHE A 62 8.43 -3.61 -2.26
CA PHE A 62 9.27 -2.63 -2.91
C PHE A 62 10.12 -3.28 -4.01
N SER A 63 10.69 -2.46 -4.89
CA SER A 63 11.55 -2.94 -5.99
C SER A 63 12.86 -3.56 -5.50
N SER A 64 13.33 -3.19 -4.31
CA SER A 64 14.53 -3.74 -3.68
C SER A 64 14.49 -3.54 -2.16
N GLY A 65 15.37 -4.24 -1.44
CA GLY A 65 15.55 -4.03 0.00
C GLY A 65 16.02 -2.61 0.34
N MET A 66 16.88 -2.01 -0.49
CA MET A 66 17.31 -0.63 -0.30
C MET A 66 16.14 0.35 -0.47
N ALA A 67 15.25 0.11 -1.44
CA ALA A 67 14.05 0.92 -1.60
C ALA A 67 13.12 0.82 -0.38
N ALA A 68 12.98 -0.37 0.22
CA ALA A 68 12.21 -0.56 1.45
C ALA A 68 12.82 0.25 2.62
N ILE A 69 14.14 0.15 2.83
CA ILE A 69 14.84 0.89 3.89
C ILE A 69 14.74 2.40 3.68
N THR A 70 14.95 2.89 2.46
CA THR A 70 14.85 4.32 2.16
C THR A 70 13.43 4.84 2.34
N ALA A 71 12.40 4.11 1.89
CA ALA A 71 11.02 4.52 2.05
C ALA A 71 10.61 4.59 3.53
N ASP A 72 11.00 3.58 4.32
CA ASP A 72 10.76 3.53 5.76
C ASP A 72 11.42 4.73 6.47
N ALA A 73 12.71 4.95 6.24
CA ALA A 73 13.46 6.05 6.85
C ALA A 73 12.87 7.44 6.52
N LEU A 74 12.48 7.68 5.27
CA LEU A 74 11.88 8.95 4.86
C LEU A 74 10.49 9.15 5.48
N SER A 75 9.67 8.09 5.55
CA SER A 75 8.33 8.18 6.14
C SER A 75 8.37 8.50 7.64
N GLN A 76 9.33 7.95 8.37
CA GLN A 76 9.49 8.21 9.80
C GLN A 76 9.96 9.65 10.08
N GLN A 77 10.80 10.22 9.22
CA GLN A 77 11.25 11.60 9.38
C GLN A 77 10.09 12.60 9.25
N GLU A 78 9.19 12.38 8.30
CA GLU A 78 7.98 13.20 8.13
C GLU A 78 7.05 13.08 9.35
N GLN A 79 6.85 11.86 9.85
CA GLN A 79 6.07 11.63 11.08
C GLN A 79 6.72 12.31 12.30
N ALA A 80 8.02 12.20 12.47
CA ALA A 80 8.73 12.83 13.59
C ALA A 80 8.59 14.37 13.54
N TYR A 81 8.65 14.97 12.35
CA TYR A 81 8.48 16.40 12.15
C TYR A 81 7.08 16.88 12.60
N ILE A 82 6.02 16.17 12.22
CA ILE A 82 4.65 16.52 12.64
C ILE A 82 4.45 16.35 14.16
N TRP A 83 5.03 15.30 14.77
CA TRP A 83 4.94 15.07 16.21
C TRP A 83 5.70 16.11 17.05
N ILE A 84 6.83 16.63 16.54
CA ILE A 84 7.62 17.66 17.25
C ILE A 84 6.92 19.03 17.19
N ILE A 85 6.33 19.39 16.06
CA ILE A 85 5.72 20.72 15.87
C ILE A 85 4.30 20.78 16.43
N LEU A 86 3.56 19.66 16.39
CA LEU A 86 2.21 19.57 16.92
C LEU A 86 2.14 18.43 17.97
N PRO A 87 2.68 18.63 19.18
CA PRO A 87 2.76 17.60 20.21
C PRO A 87 1.39 17.17 20.77
N ASN A 88 0.29 17.83 20.39
CA ASN A 88 -1.06 17.53 20.85
C ASN A 88 -2.02 17.30 19.67
N SER A 89 -1.73 16.29 18.85
CA SER A 89 -2.49 15.92 17.65
C SER A 89 -3.66 14.95 17.92
N ASN A 90 -4.29 15.03 19.10
CA ASN A 90 -5.56 14.34 19.40
C ASN A 90 -6.76 14.86 18.57
N GLN A 91 -6.52 15.50 17.42
CA GLN A 91 -7.51 16.15 16.56
C GLN A 91 -7.41 15.71 15.09
N VAL A 92 -6.56 14.73 14.73
CA VAL A 92 -6.36 14.31 13.32
C VAL A 92 -6.57 12.80 13.11
N ARG A 93 -7.18 12.08 14.06
CA ARG A 93 -7.61 10.70 13.86
C ARG A 93 -9.10 10.68 13.49
N HIS A 94 -9.39 10.74 12.20
CA HIS A 94 -10.60 10.20 11.58
C HIS A 94 -10.16 9.36 10.38
#